data_AF-A0A7S0RB59-F1
#
_entry.id   AF-A0A7S0RB59-F1
#
_cell.length_a   1.000
_cell.length_b   1.000
_cell.length_c   1.000
_cell.angle_alpha   90.00
_cell.angle_beta   90.00
_cell.angle_gamma   90.00
#
_symmetry.space_group_name_H-M   'P 1'
#
loop_
_entity.id
_entity.type
_entity.pdbx_description
1 polymer ?
#
loop_
_entity_poly.entity_id
_entity_poly.type
_entity_poly.pdbx_seq_one_letter_code
_entity_poly.pdbx_strand_id
1 'polypeptide(L)'
;EELYPDNPYHNRTHAADVLQTMHVILVQGGMVPHYADPLTHLACYLAACVHDLEHVGLTNDYLVNTQDSLALIYNDRSPMENHHLATTFQLLAQEPYNFLARAAPKVKETVRRLVISMVLATDMKQHFTQMSLFKAKCHAVDEGPSDMGSPRTSHSGDSLSTTLSPMLLADDEIKTLVLAVGLKCADLG
;
A
#
# COMPACT_ATOMS: atom_id res chain seq x y z
N GLU A 1 11.20 -15.55 -0.31
CA GLU A 1 12.54 -15.21 0.23
C GLU A 1 13.64 -15.49 -0.79
N GLU A 2 13.73 -16.70 -1.35
CA GLU A 2 14.77 -17.05 -2.34
C GLU A 2 14.82 -16.15 -3.59
N LEU A 3 13.69 -15.53 -3.94
CA LEU A 3 13.58 -14.58 -5.06
C LEU A 3 13.97 -13.14 -4.69
N TYR A 4 14.43 -12.87 -3.47
CA TYR A 4 15.08 -11.60 -3.12
C TYR A 4 16.58 -11.71 -3.36
N PRO A 5 17.17 -10.94 -4.29
CA PRO A 5 18.60 -10.96 -4.53
C PRO A 5 19.40 -10.41 -3.34
N ASP A 6 20.69 -10.75 -3.26
CA ASP A 6 21.63 -10.18 -2.29
C ASP A 6 22.08 -8.77 -2.72
N ASN A 7 21.10 -7.86 -2.88
CA ASN A 7 21.36 -6.43 -3.05
C ASN A 7 21.79 -5.80 -1.72
N PRO A 8 22.54 -4.69 -1.73
CA PRO A 8 22.88 -3.97 -0.48
C PRO A 8 21.66 -3.47 0.30
N TYR A 9 20.56 -3.10 -0.38
CA TYR A 9 19.34 -2.57 0.24
C TYR A 9 18.10 -3.42 -0.05
N HIS A 10 17.63 -3.46 -1.31
CA HIS A 10 16.42 -4.20 -1.74
C HIS A 10 16.63 -5.73 -1.70
N ASN A 11 16.73 -6.28 -0.50
CA ASN A 11 16.98 -7.68 -0.18
C ASN A 11 15.93 -8.16 0.83
N ARG A 12 16.01 -9.44 1.22
CA ARG A 12 15.06 -10.07 2.16
C ARG A 12 15.00 -9.39 3.53
N THR A 13 16.07 -8.74 3.98
CA THR A 13 16.09 -8.00 5.25
C THR A 13 15.23 -6.76 5.15
N HIS A 14 15.32 -6.00 4.06
CA HIS A 14 14.44 -4.85 3.79
C HIS A 14 12.97 -5.29 3.77
N ALA A 15 12.65 -6.35 3.03
CA ALA A 15 11.28 -6.86 2.99
C ALA A 15 10.74 -7.28 4.38
N ALA A 16 11.59 -7.87 5.22
CA ALA A 16 11.23 -8.23 6.59
C ALA A 16 11.04 -7.02 7.50
N ASP A 17 11.84 -5.98 7.34
CA ASP A 17 11.73 -4.70 8.05
C ASP A 17 10.42 -3.99 7.69
N VAL A 18 10.14 -3.83 6.38
CA VAL A 18 8.87 -3.25 5.89
C VAL A 18 7.66 -4.04 6.39
N LEU A 19 7.73 -5.38 6.41
CA LEU A 19 6.66 -6.22 6.99
C LEU A 19 6.44 -5.92 8.47
N GLN A 20 7.52 -5.81 9.26
CA GLN A 20 7.45 -5.54 10.69
C GLN A 20 6.91 -4.12 10.95
N THR A 21 7.40 -3.12 10.23
CA THR A 21 6.94 -1.73 10.34
C THR A 21 5.48 -1.61 9.92
N MET A 22 5.07 -2.31 8.85
CA MET A 22 3.67 -2.36 8.43
C MET A 22 2.77 -2.96 9.52
N HIS A 23 3.23 -4.01 10.22
CA HIS A 23 2.51 -4.55 11.37
C HIS A 23 2.35 -3.52 12.51
N VAL A 24 3.42 -2.79 12.84
CA VAL A 24 3.38 -1.74 13.86
C VAL A 24 2.41 -0.62 13.47
N ILE A 25 2.45 -0.15 12.22
CA ILE A 25 1.53 0.87 11.69
C ILE A 25 0.08 0.37 11.79
N LEU A 26 -0.19 -0.87 11.41
CA LEU A 26 -1.54 -1.42 11.45
C LEU A 26 -2.07 -1.52 12.89
N VAL A 27 -1.28 -2.10 13.79
CA VAL A 27 -1.71 -2.46 15.15
C VAL A 27 -1.59 -1.31 16.13
N GLN A 28 -0.44 -0.67 16.19
CA GLN A 28 -0.15 0.41 17.14
C GLN A 28 -0.55 1.78 16.59
N GLY A 29 -0.49 1.97 15.27
CA GLY A 29 -0.97 3.19 14.60
C GLY A 29 -2.50 3.32 14.54
N GLY A 30 -3.24 2.33 15.07
CA GLY A 30 -4.69 2.41 15.23
C GLY A 30 -5.50 2.13 13.95
N MET A 31 -4.91 1.51 12.93
CA MET A 31 -5.63 1.17 11.70
C MET A 31 -6.47 -0.11 11.83
N VAL A 32 -6.08 -1.05 12.70
CA VAL A 32 -6.78 -2.34 12.91
C VAL A 32 -8.28 -2.22 13.17
N PRO A 33 -8.76 -1.35 14.09
CA PRO A 33 -10.19 -1.27 14.40
C PRO A 33 -11.05 -0.77 13.24
N HIS A 34 -10.43 -0.15 12.23
CA HIS A 34 -11.11 0.66 11.22
C HIS A 34 -10.92 0.12 9.79
N TYR A 35 -9.71 -0.32 9.44
CA TYR A 35 -9.34 -0.61 8.06
C TYR A 35 -8.87 -2.03 7.82
N ALA A 36 -8.59 -2.81 8.88
CA ALA A 36 -7.92 -4.09 8.73
C ALA A 36 -8.78 -5.24 9.28
N ASP A 37 -9.84 -5.57 8.53
CA ASP A 37 -10.45 -6.89 8.65
C ASP A 37 -9.41 -7.98 8.31
N PRO A 38 -9.63 -9.25 8.69
CA PRO A 38 -8.64 -10.31 8.49
C PRO A 38 -8.14 -10.46 7.04
N LEU A 39 -9.00 -10.18 6.05
CA LEU A 39 -8.62 -10.27 4.66
C LEU A 39 -7.72 -9.11 4.23
N THR A 40 -8.04 -7.91 4.71
CA THR A 40 -7.20 -6.74 4.46
C THR A 40 -5.85 -6.86 5.14
N HIS A 41 -5.80 -7.39 6.37
CA HIS A 41 -4.53 -7.72 7.04
C HIS A 41 -3.64 -8.64 6.22
N LEU A 42 -4.22 -9.74 5.71
CA LEU A 42 -3.51 -10.67 4.85
C LEU A 42 -2.96 -9.97 3.60
N ALA A 43 -3.76 -9.10 2.97
CA ALA A 43 -3.31 -8.33 1.82
C ALA A 43 -2.17 -7.37 2.17
N CYS A 44 -2.21 -6.69 3.31
CA CYS A 44 -1.15 -5.77 3.74
C CYS A 44 0.17 -6.49 3.99
N TYR A 45 0.13 -7.62 4.70
CA TYR A 45 1.35 -8.41 4.92
C TYR A 45 1.87 -9.03 3.63
N LEU A 46 0.99 -9.54 2.77
CA LEU A 46 1.41 -10.04 1.47
C LEU A 46 2.07 -8.94 0.64
N ALA A 47 1.48 -7.74 0.59
CA ALA A 47 2.06 -6.61 -0.13
C ALA A 47 3.42 -6.21 0.43
N ALA A 48 3.57 -6.08 1.76
CA ALA A 48 4.85 -5.76 2.39
C ALA A 48 5.93 -6.81 2.06
N CYS A 49 5.59 -8.10 2.13
CA CYS A 49 6.50 -9.20 1.82
C CYS A 49 6.98 -9.24 0.36
N VAL A 50 6.25 -8.63 -0.57
CA VAL A 50 6.50 -8.80 -2.02
C VAL A 50 6.73 -7.49 -2.76
N HIS A 51 6.68 -6.35 -2.08
CA HIS A 51 6.72 -5.05 -2.74
C HIS A 51 8.00 -4.80 -3.53
N ASP A 52 9.07 -5.56 -3.24
CA ASP A 52 10.40 -5.50 -3.88
C ASP A 52 10.90 -6.87 -4.38
N LEU A 53 10.01 -7.83 -4.61
CA LEU A 53 10.39 -9.19 -5.01
C LEU A 53 11.15 -9.21 -6.35
N GLU A 54 12.30 -9.88 -6.45
CA GLU A 54 13.18 -9.85 -7.64
C GLU A 54 13.74 -8.45 -7.99
N HIS A 55 13.82 -7.52 -7.04
CA HIS A 55 14.39 -6.21 -7.30
C HIS A 55 15.83 -6.29 -7.84
N VAL A 56 16.12 -5.66 -8.97
CA VAL A 56 17.43 -5.77 -9.67
C VAL A 56 18.50 -4.79 -9.16
N GLY A 57 18.16 -4.00 -8.14
CA GLY A 57 19.06 -3.02 -7.52
C GLY A 57 19.24 -1.72 -8.32
N LEU A 58 18.39 -1.50 -9.33
CA LEU A 58 18.41 -0.33 -10.20
C LEU A 58 17.08 0.42 -10.10
N THR A 59 17.10 1.73 -10.35
CA THR A 59 15.88 2.55 -10.30
C THR A 59 15.07 2.39 -11.59
N ASN A 60 13.76 2.64 -11.51
CA ASN A 60 12.88 2.71 -12.69
C ASN A 60 13.41 3.68 -13.77
N ASP A 61 13.98 4.83 -13.38
CA ASP A 61 14.58 5.77 -14.33
C ASP A 61 15.78 5.19 -15.07
N TYR A 62 16.63 4.42 -14.37
CA TYR A 62 17.75 3.74 -15.01
C TYR A 62 17.24 2.75 -16.05
N LEU A 63 16.27 1.89 -15.68
CA LEU A 63 15.72 0.88 -16.59
C LEU A 63 15.11 1.49 -17.85
N VAL A 64 14.36 2.59 -17.71
CA VAL A 64 13.77 3.32 -18.84
C VAL A 64 14.86 3.92 -19.72
N ASN A 65 15.84 4.61 -19.13
CA ASN A 65 16.91 5.27 -19.87
C ASN A 65 17.83 4.28 -20.61
N THR A 66 17.99 3.07 -20.10
CA THR A 66 18.80 2.01 -20.74
C THR A 66 18.00 1.09 -21.63
N GLN A 67 16.69 1.34 -21.82
CA GLN A 67 15.79 0.46 -22.57
C GLN A 67 15.84 -0.99 -22.09
N ASP A 68 15.88 -1.17 -20.76
CA ASP A 68 15.85 -2.48 -20.15
C ASP A 68 14.58 -3.24 -20.55
N SER A 69 14.68 -4.57 -20.63
CA SER A 69 13.57 -5.44 -20.99
C SER A 69 12.31 -5.22 -20.14
N LEU A 70 12.44 -4.96 -18.84
CA LEU A 70 11.31 -4.67 -17.96
C LEU A 70 10.65 -3.34 -18.32
N ALA A 71 11.44 -2.32 -18.65
CA ALA A 71 10.91 -1.04 -19.10
C ALA A 71 10.11 -1.19 -20.40
N LEU A 72 10.62 -1.98 -21.35
CA LEU A 72 9.93 -2.28 -22.60
C LEU A 72 8.63 -3.08 -22.39
N ILE A 73 8.65 -4.11 -21.53
CA ILE A 73 7.46 -4.94 -21.21
C ILE A 73 6.36 -4.08 -20.57
N TYR A 74 6.73 -3.22 -19.62
CA TYR A 74 5.79 -2.39 -18.86
C TYR A 74 5.60 -0.99 -19.43
N ASN A 75 6.11 -0.73 -20.64
CA ASN A 75 5.93 0.53 -21.38
C ASN A 75 6.28 1.76 -20.51
N ASP A 76 7.43 1.70 -19.84
CA ASP A 76 7.99 2.73 -18.95
C ASP A 76 7.13 3.11 -17.73
N ARG A 77 6.05 2.36 -17.45
CA ARG A 77 5.13 2.64 -16.34
C ARG A 77 5.40 1.70 -15.18
N SER A 78 6.03 2.24 -14.13
CA SER A 78 6.40 1.52 -12.90
C SER A 78 6.98 0.12 -13.20
N PRO A 79 8.08 0.01 -13.98
CA PRO A 79 8.59 -1.30 -14.41
C PRO A 79 8.88 -2.27 -13.26
N MET A 80 9.52 -1.80 -12.19
CA MET A 80 9.84 -2.65 -11.04
C MET A 80 8.59 -3.08 -10.28
N GLU A 81 7.69 -2.15 -9.94
CA GLU A 81 6.48 -2.47 -9.18
C GLU A 81 5.56 -3.44 -9.94
N ASN A 82 5.46 -3.31 -11.27
CA ASN A 82 4.74 -4.29 -12.08
C ASN A 82 5.45 -5.64 -12.14
N HIS A 83 6.78 -5.67 -12.17
CA HIS A 83 7.56 -6.90 -12.12
C HIS A 83 7.33 -7.65 -10.79
N HIS A 84 7.45 -6.96 -9.66
CA HIS A 84 7.19 -7.48 -8.31
C HIS A 84 5.83 -8.17 -8.22
N LEU A 85 4.79 -7.50 -8.74
CA LEU A 85 3.42 -8.03 -8.78
C LEU A 85 3.28 -9.22 -9.73
N ALA A 86 3.84 -9.14 -10.94
CA ALA A 86 3.77 -10.22 -11.92
C ALA A 86 4.40 -11.51 -11.35
N THR A 87 5.61 -11.42 -10.81
CA THR A 87 6.31 -12.54 -10.17
C THR A 87 5.50 -13.10 -9.00
N THR A 88 4.99 -12.24 -8.12
CA THR A 88 4.18 -12.66 -6.96
C THR A 88 2.99 -13.51 -7.37
N PHE A 89 2.19 -13.05 -8.34
CA PHE A 89 0.98 -13.76 -8.72
C PHE A 89 1.24 -14.97 -9.62
N GLN A 90 2.35 -14.99 -10.37
CA GLN A 90 2.80 -16.20 -11.05
C GLN A 90 3.24 -17.28 -10.05
N LEU A 91 3.94 -16.89 -8.97
CA LEU A 91 4.32 -17.81 -7.90
C LEU A 91 3.07 -18.34 -7.19
N LEU A 92 2.14 -17.46 -6.83
CA LEU A 92 0.89 -17.83 -6.16
C LEU A 92 -0.03 -18.71 -7.03
N ALA A 93 0.17 -18.75 -8.35
CA ALA A 93 -0.57 -19.63 -9.26
C ALA A 93 -0.01 -21.07 -9.30
N GLN A 94 1.19 -21.30 -8.75
CA GLN A 94 1.87 -22.59 -8.77
C GLN A 94 1.61 -23.37 -7.46
N GLU A 95 1.41 -24.68 -7.57
CA GLU A 95 1.49 -25.58 -6.41
C GLU A 95 2.98 -25.84 -6.10
N PRO A 96 3.41 -25.84 -4.83
CA PRO A 96 2.64 -25.80 -3.58
C PRO A 96 2.41 -24.40 -2.97
N TYR A 97 2.73 -23.32 -3.69
CA TYR A 97 2.76 -21.96 -3.14
C TYR A 97 1.38 -21.30 -3.02
N ASN A 98 0.36 -21.85 -3.68
CA ASN A 98 -0.99 -21.30 -3.72
C ASN A 98 -1.79 -21.48 -2.41
N PHE A 99 -1.42 -20.72 -1.37
CA PHE A 99 -2.15 -20.75 -0.09
C PHE A 99 -3.60 -20.21 -0.19
N LEU A 100 -3.95 -19.56 -1.31
CA LEU A 100 -5.32 -19.12 -1.59
C LEU A 100 -6.15 -20.15 -2.37
N ALA A 101 -5.60 -21.32 -2.74
CA ALA A 101 -6.24 -22.25 -3.68
C ALA A 101 -7.72 -22.55 -3.32
N ARG A 102 -8.01 -22.75 -2.04
CA ARG A 102 -9.35 -23.10 -1.50
C ARG A 102 -10.21 -21.90 -1.11
N ALA A 103 -9.70 -20.68 -1.22
CA ALA A 103 -10.47 -19.48 -0.91
C ALA A 103 -11.56 -19.22 -1.97
N ALA A 104 -12.66 -18.58 -1.54
CA ALA A 104 -13.73 -18.19 -2.46
C ALA A 104 -13.23 -17.20 -3.52
N PRO A 105 -13.80 -17.20 -4.75
CA PRO A 105 -13.35 -16.31 -5.82
C PRO A 105 -13.30 -14.84 -5.42
N LYS A 106 -14.30 -14.37 -4.66
CA LYS A 106 -14.34 -12.97 -4.21
C LYS A 106 -13.19 -12.62 -3.26
N VAL A 107 -12.76 -13.56 -2.42
CA VAL A 107 -11.62 -13.39 -1.51
C VAL A 107 -10.33 -13.22 -2.31
N LYS A 108 -10.11 -14.07 -3.32
CA LYS A 108 -8.95 -13.99 -4.22
C LYS A 108 -8.91 -12.66 -4.96
N GLU A 109 -10.06 -12.22 -5.48
CA GLU A 109 -10.21 -10.93 -6.18
C GLU A 109 -9.86 -9.76 -5.26
N THR A 110 -10.39 -9.74 -4.03
CA THR A 110 -10.11 -8.67 -3.06
C THR A 110 -8.65 -8.61 -2.67
N VAL A 111 -8.01 -9.75 -2.35
CA VAL A 111 -6.57 -9.77 -2.03
C VAL A 111 -5.76 -9.27 -3.21
N ARG A 112 -6.04 -9.76 -4.42
CA ARG A 112 -5.34 -9.34 -5.63
C ARG A 112 -5.46 -7.83 -5.85
N ARG A 113 -6.68 -7.28 -5.75
CA ARG A 113 -6.93 -5.85 -5.89
C ARG A 113 -6.12 -5.03 -4.90
N LEU A 114 -6.21 -5.37 -3.61
CA LEU A 114 -5.52 -4.63 -2.54
C LEU A 114 -4.01 -4.67 -2.70
N VAL A 115 -3.43 -5.84 -2.96
CA VAL A 115 -1.98 -6.02 -3.14
C VAL A 115 -1.48 -5.24 -4.35
N ILE A 116 -2.16 -5.31 -5.49
CA ILE A 116 -1.79 -4.53 -6.69
C ILE A 116 -1.79 -3.04 -6.38
N SER A 117 -2.86 -2.53 -5.75
CA SER A 117 -2.95 -1.12 -5.42
C SER A 117 -1.87 -0.64 -4.45
N MET A 118 -1.53 -1.45 -3.44
CA MET A 118 -0.49 -1.09 -2.46
C MET A 118 0.91 -1.13 -3.06
N VAL A 119 1.28 -2.18 -3.80
CA VAL A 119 2.63 -2.30 -4.39
C VAL A 119 2.83 -1.29 -5.52
N LEU A 120 1.86 -1.06 -6.41
CA LEU A 120 2.00 0.02 -7.40
C LEU A 120 2.14 1.39 -6.73
N ALA A 121 1.66 1.53 -5.50
CA ALA A 121 1.79 2.76 -4.77
C ALA A 121 3.17 2.98 -4.15
N THR A 122 4.05 1.99 -4.09
CA THR A 122 5.44 2.18 -3.65
C THR A 122 6.30 2.86 -4.71
N ASP A 123 5.84 3.00 -5.96
CA ASP A 123 6.52 3.83 -6.95
C ASP A 123 6.61 5.29 -6.45
N MET A 124 7.85 5.78 -6.33
CA MET A 124 8.12 7.14 -5.86
C MET A 124 7.65 8.22 -6.84
N LYS A 125 7.52 7.93 -8.15
CA LYS A 125 6.93 8.88 -9.11
C LYS A 125 5.48 9.20 -8.78
N GLN A 126 4.76 8.28 -8.12
CA GLN A 126 3.37 8.47 -7.71
C GLN A 126 3.20 9.16 -6.36
N HIS A 127 4.30 9.40 -5.62
CA HIS A 127 4.27 9.92 -4.25
C HIS A 127 3.45 11.20 -4.09
N PHE A 128 3.75 12.24 -4.86
CA PHE A 128 3.09 13.54 -4.70
C PHE A 128 1.60 13.49 -5.05
N THR A 129 1.24 12.71 -6.07
CA THR A 129 -0.16 12.50 -6.47
C THR A 129 -0.95 11.83 -5.35
N GLN A 130 -0.42 10.73 -4.80
CA GLN A 130 -1.05 10.00 -3.70
C GLN A 130 -1.17 10.82 -2.43
N MET A 131 -0.11 11.54 -2.06
CA MET A 131 -0.11 12.37 -0.86
C MET A 131 -1.08 13.56 -0.98
N SER A 132 -1.20 14.14 -2.18
CA SER A 132 -2.19 15.19 -2.45
C SER A 132 -3.61 14.68 -2.32
N LEU A 133 -3.89 13.49 -2.89
CA LEU A 133 -5.19 12.84 -2.77
C LEU A 133 -5.52 12.49 -1.32
N PHE A 134 -4.54 11.95 -0.58
CA PHE A 134 -4.68 11.60 0.84
C PHE A 134 -5.02 12.83 1.68
N LYS A 135 -4.25 13.92 1.55
CA LYS A 135 -4.53 15.18 2.24
C LYS A 135 -5.91 15.74 1.92
N ALA A 136 -6.29 15.77 0.64
CA ALA A 136 -7.60 16.24 0.22
C ALA A 136 -8.74 15.43 0.87
N LYS A 137 -8.60 14.10 0.92
CA LYS A 137 -9.57 13.22 1.56
C LYS A 137 -9.60 13.37 3.08
N CYS A 138 -8.46 13.59 3.74
CA CYS A 138 -8.42 13.87 5.19
C CYS A 138 -9.08 15.21 5.54
N HIS A 139 -8.80 16.28 4.79
CA HIS A 139 -9.42 17.59 5.04
C HIS A 139 -10.94 17.58 4.87
N ALA A 140 -11.44 16.83 3.88
CA ALA A 140 -12.88 16.65 3.68
C ALA A 140 -13.58 15.92 4.85
N VAL A 141 -12.81 15.21 5.69
CA VAL A 141 -13.32 14.51 6.88
C VAL A 141 -13.38 15.45 8.09
N ASP A 142 -12.43 16.39 8.19
CA ASP A 142 -12.41 17.41 9.25
C ASP A 142 -13.51 18.47 9.05
N GLU A 143 -13.88 18.77 7.80
CA GLU A 143 -14.90 19.77 7.46
C GLU A 143 -16.32 19.19 7.28
N GLY A 144 -16.83 18.40 8.24
CA GLY A 144 -18.18 17.80 8.20
C GLY A 144 -19.31 18.74 7.69
N PRO A 145 -20.45 18.19 7.20
CA PRO A 145 -21.43 18.93 6.41
C PRO A 145 -21.88 20.18 7.16
N SER A 146 -21.72 21.33 6.50
CA SER A 146 -21.92 22.64 7.08
C SER A 146 -23.38 22.81 7.53
N ASP A 147 -23.63 22.68 8.83
CA ASP A 147 -24.89 23.13 9.41
C ASP A 147 -24.88 24.66 9.43
N MET A 148 -25.83 25.25 8.71
CA MET A 148 -26.05 26.68 8.63
C MET A 148 -26.64 27.18 9.95
N GLY A 149 -25.77 27.61 10.87
CA GLY A 149 -26.12 28.58 11.90
C GLY A 149 -25.57 28.31 13.29
N SER A 150 -24.51 29.04 13.68
CA SER A 150 -24.40 29.79 14.95
C SER A 150 -22.99 30.40 15.11
N PRO A 151 -22.83 31.51 15.87
CA PRO A 151 -21.58 32.27 15.92
C PRO A 151 -20.51 31.57 16.77
N ARG A 152 -19.27 31.54 16.25
CA ARG A 152 -18.10 30.94 16.88
C ARG A 152 -17.66 31.72 18.11
N THR A 153 -17.49 31.03 19.25
CA THR A 153 -16.66 31.50 20.37
C THR A 153 -15.33 30.76 20.34
N SER A 154 -14.25 31.51 20.59
CA SER A 154 -12.87 31.05 20.53
C SER A 154 -12.50 30.26 21.79
N HIS A 155 -12.11 28.99 21.63
CA HIS A 155 -11.24 28.32 22.60
C HIS A 155 -10.18 27.48 21.91
N SER A 156 -8.94 27.82 22.26
CA SER A 156 -7.69 27.10 22.03
C SER A 156 -7.66 25.77 22.78
N GLY A 157 -7.40 24.68 22.07
CA GLY A 157 -7.16 23.35 22.61
C GLY A 157 -6.87 22.36 21.49
N ASP A 158 -5.59 22.15 21.19
CA ASP A 158 -5.11 21.09 20.30
C ASP A 158 -5.38 19.73 20.94
N SER A 159 -6.47 19.08 20.52
CA SER A 159 -6.64 17.64 20.64
C SER A 159 -7.12 17.13 19.29
N LEU A 160 -6.22 16.50 18.53
CA LEU A 160 -6.60 15.71 17.35
C LEU A 160 -7.59 14.64 17.82
N SER A 161 -8.89 14.88 17.63
CA SER A 161 -9.90 13.83 17.72
C SER A 161 -9.74 12.95 16.48
N THR A 162 -8.92 11.90 16.60
CA THR A 162 -8.61 10.91 15.56
C THR A 162 -9.77 9.95 15.27
N THR A 163 -11.02 10.40 15.40
CA THR A 163 -12.17 9.57 15.09
C THR A 163 -12.52 9.75 13.61
N LEU A 164 -11.88 8.97 12.73
CA LEU A 164 -12.25 8.92 11.32
C LEU A 164 -13.71 8.47 11.21
N SER A 165 -14.55 9.31 10.59
CA SER A 165 -15.99 9.09 10.51
C SER A 165 -16.34 7.73 9.86
N PRO A 166 -17.35 6.98 10.35
CA PRO A 166 -17.74 5.67 9.80
C PRO A 166 -18.14 5.68 8.32
N MET A 167 -18.51 6.84 7.75
CA MET A 167 -18.72 7.03 6.31
C MET A 167 -17.43 6.80 5.49
N LEU A 168 -16.26 7.10 6.07
CA LEU A 168 -14.95 6.95 5.44
C LEU A 168 -14.50 5.49 5.34
N LEU A 169 -15.02 4.65 6.24
CA LEU A 169 -14.72 3.21 6.31
C LEU A 169 -15.45 2.41 5.23
N ALA A 170 -16.51 2.97 4.65
CA ALA A 170 -17.32 2.35 3.61
C ALA A 170 -16.83 2.64 2.18
N ASP A 171 -15.94 3.62 2.01
CA ASP A 171 -15.37 3.98 0.70
C ASP A 171 -14.12 3.11 0.42
N ASP A 172 -14.29 2.14 -0.48
CA ASP A 172 -13.25 1.21 -0.91
C ASP A 172 -12.02 1.94 -1.50
N GLU A 173 -12.20 3.12 -2.10
CA GLU A 173 -11.09 3.92 -2.63
C GLU A 173 -10.27 4.55 -1.51
N ILE A 174 -10.93 5.09 -0.49
CA ILE A 174 -10.26 5.72 0.65
C ILE A 174 -9.54 4.66 1.48
N LYS A 175 -10.19 3.51 1.72
CA LYS A 175 -9.52 2.36 2.34
C LYS A 175 -8.25 1.99 1.58
N THR A 176 -8.34 1.83 0.26
CA THR A 176 -7.18 1.46 -0.56
C THR A 176 -6.07 2.50 -0.50
N LEU A 177 -6.42 3.79 -0.52
CA LEU A 177 -5.47 4.89 -0.41
C LEU A 177 -4.75 4.92 0.95
N VAL A 178 -5.49 4.75 2.05
CA VAL A 178 -4.93 4.74 3.41
C VAL A 178 -3.94 3.58 3.57
N LEU A 179 -4.28 2.38 3.07
CA LEU A 179 -3.40 1.21 3.13
C LEU A 179 -2.14 1.39 2.28
N ALA A 180 -2.27 1.98 1.09
CA ALA A 180 -1.15 2.31 0.21
C ALA A 180 -0.20 3.32 0.87
N VAL A 181 -0.73 4.35 1.53
CA VAL A 181 0.08 5.30 2.32
C VAL A 181 0.74 4.58 3.50
N GLY A 182 0.03 3.67 4.18
CA GLY A 182 0.60 2.86 5.25
C GLY A 182 1.81 2.03 4.81
N LEU A 183 1.70 1.31 3.68
CA LEU A 183 2.83 0.54 3.13
C LEU A 183 3.99 1.46 2.74
N LYS A 184 3.70 2.61 2.12
CA LYS A 184 4.72 3.59 1.75
C LYS A 184 5.43 4.21 2.96
N CYS A 185 4.71 4.43 4.06
CA CYS A 185 5.33 4.82 5.32
C CYS A 185 6.21 3.71 5.91
N ALA A 186 5.82 2.44 5.76
CA ALA A 186 6.64 1.31 6.20
C ALA A 186 7.90 1.11 5.35
N ASP A 187 7.84 1.41 4.06
CA ASP A 187 8.95 1.29 3.11
C ASP A 187 10.03 2.37 3.28
N LEU A 188 9.64 3.55 3.77
CA LEU A 188 10.54 4.71 3.94
C LEU A 188 11.07 4.91 5.36
N GLY A 189 10.53 4.20 6.36
CA GLY A 189 10.80 4.43 7.78
C GLY A 189 11.82 3.45 8.34
#